data_AF-A0A946TI50-F1
#
_entry.id   AF-A0A946TI50-F1
#
_cell.length_a   1.000
_cell.length_b   1.000
_cell.length_c   1.000
_cell.angle_alpha   90.00
_cell.angle_beta   90.00
_cell.angle_gamma   90.00
#
_symmetry.space_group_name_H-M   'P 1'
#
loop_
_entity.id
_entity.type
_entity.pdbx_description
1 polymer ?
#
loop_
_entity_poly.entity_id
_entity_poly.type
_entity_poly.pdbx_seq_one_letter_code
_entity_poly.pdbx_strand_id
1 'polypeptide(L)'
;SVYLGEIYRGGLATLDRGQIEAARALGLGSFDLLTKIIAPQIFRTVSPSMVTYGMGLMKDSALASTIGVVEMTFRAGQQAQSTGQGLAAFAIVGAAYLLLSIPLGAWARRADTKSRLKYVVN
;
A
#
# COMPACT_ATOMS: atom_id res chain seq x y z
N SER A 1 -6.63 7.30 7.72
CA SER A 1 -7.34 8.10 6.70
C SER A 1 -6.84 9.54 6.55
N VAL A 2 -6.09 10.10 7.51
CA VAL A 2 -5.57 11.49 7.44
C VAL A 2 -4.65 11.73 6.23
N TYR A 3 -3.63 10.89 6.04
CA TYR A 3 -2.67 11.01 4.92
C TYR A 3 -3.32 11.02 3.53
N LEU A 4 -4.25 10.10 3.30
CA LEU A 4 -4.96 10.04 2.01
C LEU A 4 -5.82 11.29 1.81
N GLY A 5 -6.47 11.78 2.86
CA GLY A 5 -7.21 13.03 2.85
C GLY A 5 -6.34 14.24 2.52
N GLU A 6 -5.12 14.32 3.03
CA GLU A 6 -4.17 15.39 2.70
C GLU A 6 -3.66 15.31 1.26
N ILE A 7 -3.45 14.10 0.73
CA ILE A 7 -3.10 13.88 -0.67
C ILE A 7 -4.23 14.40 -1.58
N TYR A 8 -5.48 14.03 -1.30
CA TYR A 8 -6.63 14.53 -2.06
C TYR A 8 -6.85 16.05 -1.89
N ARG A 9 -6.68 16.58 -0.68
CA ARG A 9 -6.75 18.02 -0.40
C ARG A 9 -5.66 18.79 -1.16
N GLY A 10 -4.44 18.26 -1.18
CA GLY A 10 -3.32 18.79 -1.95
C GLY A 10 -3.64 18.80 -3.44
N GLY A 11 -4.20 17.70 -3.97
CA GLY A 11 -4.67 17.62 -5.36
C GLY A 11 -5.77 18.64 -5.68
N LEU A 12 -6.77 18.79 -4.81
CA LEU A 12 -7.83 19.79 -4.95
C LEU A 12 -7.28 21.22 -4.95
N ALA A 13 -6.27 21.51 -4.14
CA ALA A 13 -5.65 22.83 -4.05
C ALA A 13 -4.86 23.22 -5.32
N THR A 14 -4.52 22.26 -6.19
CA THR A 14 -3.87 22.55 -7.48
C THR A 14 -4.83 22.99 -8.58
N LEU A 15 -6.14 22.86 -8.36
CA LEU A 15 -7.13 23.26 -9.36
C LEU A 15 -7.23 24.78 -9.44
N ASP A 16 -7.07 25.31 -10.65
CA ASP A 16 -7.29 26.72 -10.91
C ASP A 16 -8.78 27.07 -10.80
N ARG A 17 -9.08 28.19 -10.13
CA ARG A 17 -10.46 28.67 -9.97
C ARG A 17 -11.09 29.05 -11.30
N GLY A 18 -10.27 29.49 -12.27
CA GLY A 18 -10.72 29.82 -13.63
C GLY A 18 -11.38 28.64 -14.35
N GLN A 19 -10.98 27.39 -14.09
CA GLN A 19 -11.65 26.22 -14.66
C GLN A 19 -13.10 26.07 -14.20
N ILE A 20 -13.37 26.40 -12.93
CA ILE A 20 -14.72 26.34 -12.35
C ILE A 20 -15.59 27.46 -12.91
N GLU A 21 -15.03 28.66 -13.02
CA GLU A 21 -15.71 29.83 -13.60
C GLU A 21 -16.02 29.63 -15.09
N ALA A 22 -15.06 29.11 -15.87
CA ALA A 22 -15.25 28.78 -17.28
C ALA A 22 -16.30 27.67 -17.48
N ALA A 23 -16.27 26.61 -16.68
CA ALA A 23 -17.26 25.55 -16.74
C ALA A 23 -18.68 26.06 -16.44
N ARG A 24 -18.83 26.97 -15.46
CA ARG A 24 -20.10 27.62 -15.17
C ARG A 24 -20.54 28.56 -16.29
N ALA A 25 -19.63 29.31 -16.90
CA ALA A 25 -19.93 30.16 -18.05
C ALA A 25 -20.41 29.36 -19.27
N LEU A 26 -19.94 28.12 -19.42
CA LEU A 26 -20.41 27.16 -20.43
C LEU A 26 -21.73 26.45 -20.05
N GLY A 27 -22.33 26.79 -18.91
CA GLY A 27 -23.59 26.18 -18.46
C GLY A 27 -23.46 24.75 -17.93
N LEU A 28 -22.25 24.28 -17.62
CA LEU A 28 -22.07 22.94 -17.06
C LEU A 28 -22.64 22.86 -15.64
N GLY A 29 -23.43 21.82 -15.38
CA GLY A 29 -23.93 21.51 -14.05
C GLY A 29 -22.82 21.04 -13.11
N SER A 30 -23.05 21.13 -11.80
CA SER A 30 -22.08 20.71 -10.78
C SER A 30 -21.65 19.24 -10.92
N PHE A 31 -22.54 18.37 -11.40
CA PHE A 31 -22.24 16.97 -11.63
C PHE A 31 -21.28 16.76 -12.82
N ASP A 32 -21.49 17.49 -13.92
CA ASP A 32 -20.59 17.46 -15.08
C ASP A 32 -19.22 18.05 -14.73
N LEU A 33 -19.19 19.15 -14.00
CA LEU A 33 -17.95 19.75 -13.49
C LEU A 33 -17.16 18.75 -12.64
N LEU A 34 -17.83 18.06 -11.72
CA LEU A 34 -17.17 17.10 -10.84
C LEU A 34 -16.63 15.89 -11.62
N THR A 35 -17.46 15.27 -12.46
CA THR A 35 -17.14 13.98 -13.09
C THR A 35 -16.24 14.12 -14.33
N LYS A 36 -16.39 15.19 -15.11
CA LYS A 36 -15.68 15.37 -16.39
C LYS A 36 -14.44 16.24 -16.26
N ILE A 37 -14.38 17.14 -15.29
CA ILE A 37 -13.30 18.12 -15.16
C ILE A 37 -12.48 17.85 -13.90
N ILE A 38 -13.10 17.91 -12.72
CA ILE A 38 -12.39 17.87 -11.43
C ILE A 38 -11.84 16.47 -11.13
N ALA A 39 -12.66 15.42 -11.17
CA ALA A 39 -12.27 14.05 -10.83
C ALA A 39 -11.10 13.50 -11.67
N PRO A 40 -11.13 13.55 -13.02
CA PRO A 40 -10.03 13.02 -13.83
C PRO A 40 -8.73 13.82 -13.67
N GLN A 41 -8.82 15.14 -13.48
CA GLN A 41 -7.64 15.98 -13.24
C GLN A 41 -7.00 15.67 -11.88
N ILE A 42 -7.79 15.67 -10.81
CA ILE A 42 -7.30 15.32 -9.46
C ILE A 42 -6.67 13.94 -9.47
N PHE A 43 -7.36 12.95 -10.07
CA PHE A 43 -6.85 11.57 -10.11
C PHE A 43 -5.46 11.50 -10.74
N ARG A 44 -5.24 12.20 -11.85
CA ARG A 44 -3.93 12.26 -12.51
C ARG A 44 -2.88 12.98 -11.65
N THR A 45 -3.27 14.05 -10.96
CA THR A 45 -2.36 14.83 -10.09
C THR A 45 -1.95 14.06 -8.83
N VAL A 46 -2.87 13.34 -8.19
CA VAL A 46 -2.60 12.63 -6.93
C VAL A 46 -2.03 11.23 -7.12
N SER A 47 -2.16 10.66 -8.33
CA SER A 47 -1.67 9.30 -8.65
C SER A 47 -0.21 9.05 -8.23
N PRO A 48 0.76 9.93 -8.52
CA PRO A 48 2.14 9.72 -8.09
C PRO A 48 2.28 9.68 -6.55
N SER A 49 1.61 10.58 -5.84
CA SER A 49 1.63 10.64 -4.38
C SER A 49 0.98 9.40 -3.73
N MET A 50 -0.09 8.88 -4.34
CA MET A 50 -0.72 7.63 -3.89
C MET A 50 0.23 6.43 -4.03
N VAL A 51 1.01 6.37 -5.11
CA VAL A 51 2.03 5.32 -5.29
C VAL A 51 3.11 5.44 -4.22
N THR A 52 3.61 6.65 -3.95
CA THR A 52 4.59 6.89 -2.89
C THR A 52 4.07 6.47 -1.51
N TYR A 53 2.82 6.83 -1.18
CA TYR A 53 2.18 6.40 0.06
C TYR A 53 2.02 4.88 0.13
N GLY A 54 1.60 4.24 -0.97
CA GLY A 54 1.49 2.78 -1.06
C GLY A 54 2.83 2.07 -0.87
N MET A 55 3.92 2.58 -1.43
CA MET A 55 5.27 2.06 -1.19
C MET A 55 5.69 2.19 0.28
N GLY A 56 5.32 3.28 0.94
CA GLY A 56 5.52 3.44 2.39
C GLY A 56 4.79 2.35 3.17
N LEU A 57 3.50 2.13 2.89
CA LEU A 57 2.71 1.08 3.52
C LEU A 57 3.28 -0.32 3.30
N MET A 58 3.83 -0.60 2.12
CA MET A 58 4.50 -1.88 1.86
C MET A 58 5.74 -2.06 2.73
N LYS A 59 6.56 -1.01 2.91
CA LYS A 59 7.74 -1.04 3.79
C LYS A 59 7.34 -1.23 5.24
N ASP A 60 6.35 -0.48 5.71
CA ASP A 60 5.85 -0.58 7.08
C ASP A 60 5.26 -1.96 7.35
N SER A 61 4.56 -2.55 6.38
CA SER A 61 4.04 -3.91 6.47
C SER A 61 5.15 -4.96 6.52
N ALA A 62 6.20 -4.79 5.71
CA ALA A 62 7.38 -5.68 5.72
C ALA A 62 8.16 -5.57 7.04
N LEU A 63 8.32 -4.37 7.57
CA LEU A 63 8.92 -4.12 8.88
C LEU A 63 8.09 -4.77 9.99
N ALA A 64 6.77 -4.57 10.00
CA ALA A 64 5.88 -5.19 10.97
C ALA A 64 5.94 -6.73 10.92
N SER A 65 5.98 -7.31 9.72
CA SER A 65 6.18 -8.76 9.54
C SER A 65 7.54 -9.21 10.07
N THR A 66 8.61 -8.44 9.81
CA THR A 66 9.96 -8.78 10.26
C THR A 66 10.07 -8.71 11.79
N ILE A 67 9.52 -7.66 12.41
CA ILE A 67 9.45 -7.50 13.87
C ILE A 67 8.67 -8.65 14.50
N GLY A 68 7.50 -9.01 13.95
CA GLY A 68 6.71 -10.14 14.44
C GLY A 68 7.47 -11.47 14.40
N VAL A 69 8.31 -11.67 13.39
CA VAL A 69 9.17 -12.86 13.25
C VAL A 69 10.27 -12.87 14.30
N VAL A 70 10.93 -11.73 14.52
CA VAL A 70 11.96 -11.59 15.57
C VAL A 70 11.35 -11.85 16.95
N GLU A 71 10.17 -11.29 17.23
CA GLU A 71 9.47 -11.48 18.50
C GLU A 71 9.06 -12.94 18.71
N MET A 72 8.51 -13.62 17.68
CA MET A 72 8.19 -15.05 17.76
C MET A 72 9.43 -15.90 18.06
N THR A 73 10.56 -15.58 17.41
CA THR A 73 11.83 -16.27 17.64
C THR A 73 12.34 -16.05 19.06
N PHE A 74 12.21 -14.82 19.58
CA PHE A 74 12.61 -14.47 20.95
C PHE A 74 11.77 -15.24 21.99
N ARG A 75 10.45 -15.27 21.82
CA ARG A 75 9.54 -16.02 22.71
C ARG A 75 9.80 -17.53 22.66
N ALA A 76 10.09 -18.08 21.49
CA ALA A 76 10.51 -19.48 21.38
C ALA A 76 11.84 -19.75 22.09
N GLY A 77 12.80 -18.82 22.05
CA GLY A 77 14.04 -18.91 22.83
C GLY A 77 13.80 -18.95 24.34
N GLN A 78 12.90 -18.12 24.86
CA GLN A 78 12.52 -18.16 26.28
C GLN A 78 11.80 -19.47 26.65
N GLN A 79 10.92 -19.96 25.78
CA GLN A 79 10.24 -21.25 25.97
C GLN A 79 11.24 -22.42 25.96
N ALA A 80 12.21 -22.37 25.05
CA ALA A 80 13.28 -23.36 24.93
C ALA A 80 14.11 -23.45 26.21
N GLN A 81 14.45 -22.30 26.82
CA GLN A 81 15.21 -22.26 28.06
C GLN A 81 14.41 -22.76 29.26
N SER A 82 13.12 -22.46 29.33
CA SER A 82 12.26 -22.87 30.46
C SER A 82 11.86 -24.34 30.42
N THR A 83 11.65 -24.91 29.22
CA THR A 83 11.22 -26.32 29.06
C THR A 83 12.35 -27.28 28.71
N GLY A 84 13.54 -26.78 28.35
CA GLY A 84 14.63 -27.57 27.79
C GLY A 84 14.37 -28.12 26.38
N GLN A 85 13.17 -27.89 25.82
CA GLN A 85 12.74 -28.43 24.52
C GLN A 85 12.91 -27.41 23.40
N GLY A 86 14.14 -26.94 23.19
CA GLY A 86 14.41 -25.90 22.18
C GLY A 86 14.06 -26.31 20.76
N LEU A 87 14.28 -27.58 20.40
CA LEU A 87 13.99 -28.08 19.06
C LEU A 87 12.50 -27.93 18.71
N ALA A 88 11.59 -28.28 19.63
CA ALA A 88 10.16 -28.18 19.40
C ALA A 88 9.69 -26.71 19.31
N ALA A 89 10.20 -25.84 20.19
CA ALA A 89 9.86 -24.41 20.19
C ALA A 89 10.28 -23.71 18.90
N PHE A 90 11.50 -23.93 18.42
CA PHE A 90 11.98 -23.36 17.16
C PHE A 90 11.34 -24.02 15.93
N ALA A 91 11.01 -25.31 15.98
CA ALA A 91 10.30 -25.99 14.89
C ALA A 91 8.90 -25.39 14.65
N ILE A 92 8.17 -25.05 15.71
CA ILE A 92 6.85 -24.42 15.62
C ILE A 92 6.97 -23.01 15.00
N VAL A 93 7.94 -22.21 15.41
CA VAL A 93 8.19 -20.88 14.82
C VAL A 93 8.59 -20.99 13.34
N GLY A 94 9.46 -21.95 13.00
CA GLY A 94 9.83 -22.22 11.62
C GLY A 94 8.64 -22.63 10.74
N ALA A 95 7.76 -23.49 11.26
CA ALA A 95 6.53 -23.87 10.58
C ALA A 95 5.57 -22.67 10.37
N ALA A 96 5.40 -21.84 11.39
CA ALA A 96 4.62 -20.59 11.28
C ALA A 96 5.21 -19.64 10.23
N TYR A 97 6.55 -19.56 10.15
CA TYR A 97 7.24 -18.75 9.15
C TYR A 97 7.01 -19.25 7.72
N LEU A 98 7.06 -20.57 7.49
CA LEU A 98 6.75 -21.16 6.19
C LEU A 98 5.29 -20.92 5.79
N LEU A 99 4.35 -21.06 6.73
CA LEU A 99 2.93 -20.80 6.50
C LEU A 99 2.64 -19.34 6.13
N LEU A 100 3.42 -18.38 6.63
CA LEU A 100 3.30 -16.97 6.25
C LEU A 100 4.03 -16.63 4.95
N SER A 101 5.28 -17.08 4.81
CA SER A 101 6.17 -16.69 3.72
C SER A 101 5.80 -17.30 2.37
N ILE A 102 5.32 -18.55 2.33
CA ILE A 102 4.92 -19.22 1.07
C ILE A 102 3.75 -18.51 0.37
N PRO A 103 2.60 -18.24 1.03
CA PRO A 103 1.48 -17.55 0.37
C PRO A 103 1.80 -16.10 0.03
N LEU A 104 2.52 -15.37 0.90
CA LEU A 104 2.97 -14.00 0.60
C LEU A 104 3.91 -13.96 -0.62
N GLY A 105 4.89 -14.88 -0.68
CA GLY A 105 5.79 -15.00 -1.82
C GLY A 105 5.06 -15.40 -3.11
N ALA A 106 4.05 -16.27 -3.03
CA ALA A 106 3.22 -16.63 -4.17
C ALA A 106 2.36 -15.46 -4.67
N TRP A 107 1.83 -14.64 -3.76
CA TRP A 107 1.07 -13.44 -4.10
C TRP A 107 1.96 -12.37 -4.73
N ALA A 108 3.14 -12.11 -4.15
CA ALA A 108 4.13 -11.17 -4.68
C ALA A 108 4.59 -11.57 -6.10
N ARG A 109 4.89 -12.85 -6.34
CA ARG A 109 5.26 -13.34 -7.69
C ARG A 109 4.14 -13.16 -8.72
N ARG A 110 2.87 -13.36 -8.32
CA ARG A 110 1.71 -13.11 -9.20
C ARG A 110 1.54 -11.62 -9.51
N ALA A 111 1.76 -10.74 -8.52
CA ALA A 111 1.71 -9.29 -8.71
C ALA A 111 2.86 -8.78 -9.60
N ASP A 112 4.06 -9.35 -9.47
CA ASP A 112 5.25 -8.95 -10.24
C ASP A 112 5.16 -9.40 -11.71
N THR A 113 4.64 -10.60 -11.98
CA THR A 113 4.40 -11.10 -13.34
C THR A 113 3.43 -10.19 -14.12
N LYS A 114 2.44 -9.61 -13.42
CA LYS A 114 1.48 -8.67 -14.01
C LYS A 114 2.08 -7.28 -14.28
N SER A 115 3.14 -6.92 -13.55
CA SER A 115 3.83 -5.63 -13.67
C SER A 115 4.91 -5.65 -14.75
N ARG A 116 5.67 -6.75 -14.88
CA ARG A 116 6.73 -6.91 -15.91
C ARG A 116 6.22 -6.87 -17.35
N LEU A 117 5.00 -7.37 -17.61
CA LEU A 117 4.38 -7.27 -18.95
C LEU A 117 4.06 -5.83 -19.36
N LYS A 118 4.04 -4.87 -18.44
CA LYS A 118 3.77 -3.44 -18.72
C LYS A 118 5.01 -2.60 -19.02
N TYR A 119 6.22 -3.11 -18.76
CA TYR A 119 7.49 -2.39 -18.98
C TYR A 119 8.27 -2.85 -20.22
N VAL A 120 7.93 -3.99 -20.82
CA VAL A 120 8.62 -4.52 -22.02
C VAL A 120 7.93 -4.08 -23.33
N VAL A 121 6.76 -3.42 -23.24
CA VAL A 121 5.95 -2.99 -24.41
C VAL A 121 5.88 -1.45 -24.54
N ASN A 122 6.84 -0.72 -23.96
CA ASN A 122 7.02 0.71 -24.23
C ASN A 122 8.50 1.01 -24.48
#